data_AF-A0A9E5GJR6-F1
#
_entry.id   AF-A0A9E5GJR6-F1
#
_cell.length_a   1.000
_cell.length_b   1.000
_cell.length_c   1.000
_cell.angle_alpha   90.00
_cell.angle_beta   90.00
_cell.angle_gamma   90.00
#
_symmetry.space_group_name_H-M   'P 1'
#
loop_
_entity.id
_entity.type
_entity.pdbx_description
1 polymer ?
#
loop_
_entity_poly.entity_id
_entity_poly.type
_entity_poly.pdbx_seq_one_letter_code
_entity_poly.pdbx_strand_id
1 'polypeptide(L)'
;MKSFFSIDQAAALDQADSMSHMRQQFHIPQVNGEDSLYFTGNSLGLQPKAVEAALALELHDWKTLGVEGHFHASNPWMPYHEQLTASLARLVGAKDSEVVAMGSLTSNLHLLLASFYCPTQQRPLLMCEAKAFPSDRYALMGQLQWHGLDASQLLEVHGDGHEGLPTTDNIIQAIEEQGEQVATLMIGGVNYLTGQVYDMQAITQAAHAKGILVGFDLAHGIGNASLNLHEWGVDFA
;
A
#
# COMPACT_ATOMS: atom_id res chain seq x y z
N MET A 1 -23.22 14.29 19.99
CA MET A 1 -24.29 13.42 19.47
C MET A 1 -24.04 13.28 17.98
N LYS A 2 -23.62 12.11 17.46
CA LYS A 2 -23.48 11.93 16.01
C LYS A 2 -24.89 11.90 15.43
N SER A 3 -25.22 12.90 14.61
CA SER A 3 -26.47 12.93 13.84
C SER A 3 -26.36 11.87 12.76
N PHE A 4 -27.13 10.78 12.87
CA PHE A 4 -27.24 9.80 11.79
C PHE A 4 -28.17 10.35 10.70
N PHE A 5 -27.89 10.00 9.44
CA PHE A 5 -28.78 10.30 8.32
C PHE A 5 -30.10 9.53 8.46
N SER A 6 -31.22 10.14 8.07
CA SER A 6 -32.47 9.40 7.83
C SER A 6 -32.36 8.56 6.55
N ILE A 7 -33.27 7.60 6.37
CA ILE A 7 -33.33 6.77 5.15
C ILE A 7 -33.54 7.65 3.91
N ASP A 8 -34.43 8.66 3.98
CA ASP A 8 -34.67 9.58 2.87
C ASP A 8 -33.43 10.41 2.51
N GLN A 9 -32.65 10.81 3.53
CA GLN A 9 -31.39 11.52 3.32
C GLN A 9 -30.35 10.61 2.64
N ALA A 10 -30.22 9.36 3.07
CA ALA A 10 -29.33 8.39 2.43
C ALA A 10 -29.74 8.14 0.96
N ALA A 11 -31.02 7.93 0.69
CA ALA A 11 -31.52 7.73 -0.67
C ALA A 11 -31.29 8.95 -1.58
N ALA A 12 -31.42 10.17 -1.05
CA ALA A 12 -31.11 11.39 -1.80
C ALA A 12 -29.61 11.50 -2.13
N LEU A 13 -28.72 11.05 -1.24
CA LEU A 13 -27.28 10.98 -1.50
C LEU A 13 -26.94 9.94 -2.57
N ASP A 14 -27.56 8.75 -2.52
CA ASP A 14 -27.38 7.72 -3.55
C ASP A 14 -27.83 8.20 -4.94
N GLN A 15 -28.95 8.94 -5.01
CA GLN A 15 -29.45 9.50 -6.28
C GLN A 15 -28.54 10.59 -6.85
N ALA A 16 -27.83 11.32 -5.98
CA ALA A 16 -26.90 12.36 -6.37
C ALA A 16 -25.49 11.83 -6.71
N ASP A 17 -25.20 10.54 -6.43
CA ASP A 17 -23.90 9.94 -6.70
C ASP A 17 -23.66 9.69 -8.19
N SER A 18 -22.80 10.51 -8.78
CA SER A 18 -22.34 10.38 -10.17
C SER A 18 -21.63 9.04 -10.47
N MET A 19 -21.13 8.35 -9.44
CA MET A 19 -20.40 7.09 -9.56
C MET A 19 -21.28 5.85 -9.27
N SER A 20 -22.56 6.03 -8.97
CA SER A 20 -23.49 4.94 -8.60
C SER A 20 -23.52 3.80 -9.64
N HIS A 21 -23.33 4.11 -10.91
CA HIS A 21 -23.26 3.13 -12.01
C HIS A 21 -22.07 2.14 -11.87
N MET A 22 -20.99 2.53 -11.20
CA MET A 22 -19.82 1.67 -10.97
C MET A 22 -20.16 0.46 -10.12
N ARG A 23 -21.14 0.58 -9.20
CA ARG A 23 -21.62 -0.55 -8.39
C ARG A 23 -22.05 -1.73 -9.26
N GLN A 24 -22.60 -1.47 -10.46
CA GLN A 24 -23.06 -2.50 -11.37
C GLN A 24 -21.92 -3.29 -12.03
N GLN A 25 -20.67 -2.81 -11.94
CA GLN A 25 -19.48 -3.48 -12.46
C GLN A 25 -18.95 -4.59 -11.53
N PHE A 26 -19.53 -4.77 -10.35
CA PHE A 26 -19.07 -5.73 -9.35
C PHE A 26 -20.11 -6.82 -9.04
N HIS A 27 -19.62 -7.99 -8.65
CA HIS A 27 -20.46 -9.01 -8.04
C HIS A 27 -20.62 -8.72 -6.55
N ILE A 28 -21.87 -8.53 -6.10
CA ILE A 28 -22.19 -8.31 -4.67
C ILE A 28 -22.77 -9.61 -4.08
N PRO A 29 -22.19 -10.15 -2.99
CA PRO A 29 -22.69 -11.36 -2.36
C PRO A 29 -24.15 -11.19 -1.94
N GLN A 30 -24.97 -12.22 -2.16
CA GLN A 30 -26.38 -12.25 -1.76
C GLN A 30 -26.55 -12.95 -0.41
N VAL A 31 -27.34 -12.36 0.49
CA VAL A 31 -27.78 -12.97 1.75
C VAL A 31 -29.30 -12.91 1.79
N ASN A 32 -29.96 -14.07 1.89
CA ASN A 32 -31.43 -14.19 1.86
C ASN A 32 -32.11 -13.55 0.63
N GLY A 33 -31.41 -13.51 -0.52
CA GLY A 33 -31.93 -12.94 -1.76
C GLY A 33 -31.74 -11.43 -1.92
N GLU A 34 -31.00 -10.80 -1.01
CA GLU A 34 -30.66 -9.37 -1.08
C GLU A 34 -29.15 -9.15 -1.11
N ASP A 35 -28.72 -8.04 -1.71
CA ASP A 35 -27.33 -7.59 -1.68
C ASP A 35 -26.84 -7.43 -0.23
N SER A 36 -25.70 -8.05 0.09
CA SER A 36 -25.05 -7.88 1.39
C SER A 36 -24.53 -6.46 1.61
N LEU A 37 -24.54 -6.01 2.87
CA LEU A 37 -23.82 -4.82 3.32
C LEU A 37 -22.33 -5.17 3.49
N TYR A 38 -21.60 -5.16 2.38
CA TYR A 38 -20.21 -5.60 2.32
C TYR A 38 -19.22 -4.49 2.73
N PHE A 39 -18.91 -4.39 4.02
CA PHE A 39 -17.97 -3.39 4.58
C PHE A 39 -16.58 -3.95 4.89
N THR A 40 -16.12 -4.91 4.08
CA THR A 40 -14.79 -5.53 4.20
C THR A 40 -13.96 -5.45 2.92
N GLY A 41 -14.29 -4.51 2.02
CA GLY A 41 -13.57 -4.28 0.76
C GLY A 41 -12.11 -3.88 0.95
N ASN A 42 -11.76 -3.33 2.11
CA ASN A 42 -10.39 -2.99 2.49
C ASN A 42 -9.51 -4.22 2.77
N SER A 43 -10.10 -5.40 2.98
CA SER A 43 -9.37 -6.66 3.17
C SER A 43 -9.44 -7.54 1.92
N LEU A 44 -10.63 -7.68 1.32
CA LEU A 44 -10.81 -8.34 0.04
C LEU A 44 -11.83 -7.57 -0.80
N GLY A 45 -11.37 -6.97 -1.90
CA GLY A 45 -12.24 -6.26 -2.82
C GLY A 45 -13.28 -7.18 -3.48
N LEU A 46 -14.44 -6.63 -3.79
CA LEU A 46 -15.44 -7.35 -4.61
C LEU A 46 -14.87 -7.65 -5.99
N GLN A 47 -15.24 -8.81 -6.54
CA GLN A 47 -14.80 -9.21 -7.89
C GLN A 47 -15.47 -8.33 -8.96
N PRO A 48 -14.71 -7.64 -9.83
CA PRO A 48 -15.26 -7.01 -11.03
C PRO A 48 -15.82 -8.06 -12.00
N LYS A 49 -16.98 -7.78 -12.61
CA LYS A 49 -17.65 -8.68 -13.56
C LYS A 49 -16.82 -9.00 -14.80
N ALA A 50 -15.88 -8.14 -15.15
CA ALA A 50 -15.01 -8.32 -16.31
C ALA A 50 -13.93 -9.41 -16.11
N VAL A 51 -13.65 -9.83 -14.87
CA VAL A 51 -12.54 -10.75 -14.55
C VAL A 51 -12.68 -12.09 -15.26
N GLU A 52 -13.89 -12.66 -15.34
CA GLU A 52 -14.11 -13.97 -15.97
C GLU A 52 -13.74 -13.94 -17.46
N ALA A 53 -14.17 -12.91 -18.19
CA ALA A 53 -13.85 -12.74 -19.60
C ALA A 53 -12.35 -12.52 -19.83
N ALA A 54 -11.69 -11.74 -18.96
CA ALA A 54 -10.24 -11.51 -19.03
C ALA A 54 -9.44 -12.80 -18.85
N LEU A 55 -9.80 -13.63 -17.86
CA LEU A 55 -9.14 -14.93 -17.65
C LEU A 55 -9.41 -15.92 -18.78
N ALA A 56 -10.64 -15.95 -19.31
CA ALA A 56 -11.00 -16.83 -20.42
C ALA A 56 -10.18 -16.53 -21.69
N LEU A 57 -9.84 -15.25 -21.92
CA LEU A 57 -8.97 -14.83 -23.02
C LEU A 57 -7.56 -15.44 -22.87
N GLU A 58 -6.93 -15.29 -21.70
CA GLU A 58 -5.57 -15.83 -21.48
C GLU A 58 -5.54 -17.37 -21.57
N LEU A 59 -6.57 -18.05 -21.07
CA LEU A 59 -6.71 -19.50 -21.19
C LEU A 59 -6.88 -19.93 -22.65
N HIS A 60 -7.60 -19.14 -23.46
CA HIS A 60 -7.76 -19.39 -24.89
C HIS A 60 -6.43 -19.22 -25.64
N ASP A 61 -5.72 -18.13 -25.39
CA ASP A 61 -4.44 -17.83 -26.04
C ASP A 61 -3.39 -18.86 -25.66
N TRP A 62 -3.35 -19.28 -24.38
CA TRP A 62 -2.48 -20.37 -23.97
C TRP A 62 -2.79 -21.68 -24.69
N LYS A 63 -4.06 -22.05 -24.78
CA LYS A 63 -4.51 -23.25 -25.49
C LYS A 63 -4.12 -23.25 -26.97
N THR A 64 -4.11 -22.09 -27.62
CA THR A 64 -3.95 -21.97 -29.08
C THR A 64 -2.51 -21.69 -29.51
N LEU A 65 -1.74 -20.95 -28.71
CA LEU A 65 -0.41 -20.47 -29.06
C LEU A 65 0.71 -21.21 -28.31
N GLY A 66 0.44 -21.79 -27.14
CA GLY A 66 1.47 -22.39 -26.30
C GLY A 66 2.57 -21.37 -25.98
N VAL A 67 3.84 -21.73 -26.23
CA VAL A 67 4.99 -20.85 -25.98
C VAL A 67 4.96 -19.56 -26.79
N GLU A 68 4.34 -19.55 -27.96
CA GLU A 68 4.23 -18.36 -28.81
C GLU A 68 3.37 -17.27 -28.17
N GLY A 69 2.55 -17.61 -27.16
CA GLY A 69 1.77 -16.64 -26.39
C GLY A 69 2.62 -15.57 -25.69
N HIS A 70 3.91 -15.85 -25.45
CA HIS A 70 4.86 -14.87 -24.94
C HIS A 70 4.92 -13.59 -25.79
N PHE A 71 4.70 -13.71 -27.11
CA PHE A 71 4.85 -12.61 -28.07
C PHE A 71 3.59 -12.36 -28.91
N HIS A 72 2.71 -13.36 -29.05
CA HIS A 72 1.60 -13.35 -29.99
C HIS A 72 0.21 -13.50 -29.35
N ALA A 73 0.12 -13.64 -28.03
CA ALA A 73 -1.16 -13.58 -27.33
C ALA A 73 -1.81 -12.19 -27.51
N SER A 74 -3.12 -12.12 -27.29
CA SER A 74 -3.90 -10.87 -27.28
C SER A 74 -3.28 -9.86 -26.32
N ASN A 75 -2.82 -10.36 -25.16
CA ASN A 75 -1.95 -9.66 -24.24
C ASN A 75 -0.60 -10.39 -24.16
N PRO A 76 0.44 -9.97 -24.90
CA PRO A 76 1.73 -10.66 -24.90
C PRO A 76 2.31 -10.81 -23.49
N TRP A 77 2.71 -12.02 -23.11
CA TRP A 77 3.06 -12.32 -21.72
C TRP A 77 4.41 -11.75 -21.27
N MET A 78 5.37 -11.59 -22.18
CA MET A 78 6.69 -11.05 -21.84
C MET A 78 6.62 -9.61 -21.29
N PRO A 79 5.98 -8.64 -21.97
CA PRO A 79 5.82 -7.28 -21.47
C PRO A 79 4.54 -7.08 -20.63
N TYR A 80 3.86 -8.15 -20.17
CA TYR A 80 2.52 -8.03 -19.58
C TYR A 80 2.45 -7.04 -18.41
N HIS A 81 3.50 -6.99 -17.59
CA HIS A 81 3.61 -6.06 -16.46
C HIS A 81 3.52 -4.58 -16.88
N GLU A 82 4.02 -4.23 -18.07
CA GLU A 82 4.00 -2.86 -18.61
C GLU A 82 2.57 -2.38 -18.90
N GLN A 83 1.62 -3.30 -19.16
CA GLN A 83 0.23 -2.94 -19.40
C GLN A 83 -0.46 -2.34 -18.16
N LEU A 84 0.07 -2.63 -16.98
CA LEU A 84 -0.46 -2.16 -15.69
C LEU A 84 0.20 -0.85 -15.24
N THR A 85 1.37 -0.52 -15.78
CA THR A 85 2.22 0.59 -15.33
C THR A 85 1.50 1.92 -15.30
N ALA A 86 0.92 2.39 -16.41
CA ALA A 86 0.29 3.71 -16.47
C ALA A 86 -0.90 3.86 -15.51
N SER A 87 -1.64 2.79 -15.27
CA SER A 87 -2.76 2.80 -14.32
C SER A 87 -2.28 2.83 -12.88
N LEU A 88 -1.27 2.03 -12.54
CA LEU A 88 -0.67 2.01 -11.20
C LEU A 88 0.05 3.32 -10.90
N ALA A 89 0.86 3.84 -11.83
CA ALA A 89 1.56 5.12 -11.71
C ALA A 89 0.60 6.27 -11.39
N ARG A 90 -0.55 6.31 -12.08
CA ARG A 90 -1.61 7.29 -11.78
C ARG A 90 -2.25 7.10 -10.40
N LEU A 91 -2.46 5.87 -9.94
CA LEU A 91 -3.06 5.60 -8.63
C LEU A 91 -2.15 6.00 -7.46
N VAL A 92 -0.84 5.88 -7.63
CA VAL A 92 0.14 6.24 -6.60
C VAL A 92 0.72 7.65 -6.81
N GLY A 93 0.43 8.30 -7.93
CA GLY A 93 1.01 9.59 -8.30
C GLY A 93 2.53 9.51 -8.49
N ALA A 94 2.96 8.56 -9.31
CA ALA A 94 4.34 8.36 -9.74
C ALA A 94 4.48 8.46 -11.27
N LYS A 95 5.71 8.44 -11.79
CA LYS A 95 5.96 8.29 -13.22
C LYS A 95 5.83 6.84 -13.65
N ASP A 96 5.54 6.60 -14.92
CA ASP A 96 5.50 5.25 -15.49
C ASP A 96 6.82 4.49 -15.29
N SER A 97 7.96 5.18 -15.32
CA SER A 97 9.28 4.57 -15.08
C SER A 97 9.57 4.19 -13.61
N GLU A 98 8.68 4.52 -12.69
CA GLU A 98 8.88 4.38 -11.23
C GLU A 98 7.97 3.30 -10.62
N VAL A 99 7.13 2.63 -11.42
CA VAL A 99 6.15 1.66 -10.92
C VAL A 99 6.09 0.40 -11.78
N VAL A 100 6.03 -0.76 -11.12
CA VAL A 100 5.88 -2.07 -11.77
C VAL A 100 4.94 -2.96 -10.96
N ALA A 101 4.07 -3.70 -11.67
CA ALA A 101 3.27 -4.76 -11.08
C ALA A 101 4.09 -6.07 -11.01
N MET A 102 4.47 -6.50 -9.81
CA MET A 102 5.22 -7.75 -9.64
C MET A 102 5.03 -8.37 -8.26
N GLY A 103 5.41 -9.65 -8.14
CA GLY A 103 5.59 -10.31 -6.85
C GLY A 103 4.36 -10.31 -5.94
N SER A 104 4.64 -10.31 -4.64
CA SER A 104 3.65 -10.08 -3.58
C SER A 104 4.12 -8.90 -2.74
N LEU A 105 3.22 -8.26 -1.99
CA LEU A 105 3.52 -7.08 -1.16
C LEU A 105 4.77 -7.29 -0.29
N THR A 106 4.76 -8.28 0.61
CA THR A 106 5.89 -8.54 1.52
C THR A 106 7.16 -8.97 0.78
N SER A 107 7.04 -9.71 -0.33
CA SER A 107 8.20 -10.08 -1.13
C SER A 107 8.85 -8.85 -1.78
N ASN A 108 8.06 -7.92 -2.30
CA ASN A 108 8.55 -6.67 -2.87
C ASN A 108 9.18 -5.79 -1.78
N LEU A 109 8.57 -5.72 -0.60
CA LEU A 109 9.15 -5.02 0.54
C LEU A 109 10.54 -5.55 0.90
N HIS A 110 10.75 -6.87 0.89
CA HIS A 110 12.09 -7.43 1.08
C HIS A 110 13.08 -7.00 0.00
N LEU A 111 12.67 -6.96 -1.28
CA LEU A 111 13.53 -6.53 -2.39
C LEU A 111 13.89 -5.05 -2.29
N LEU A 112 12.94 -4.21 -1.88
CA LEU A 112 13.16 -2.78 -1.66
C LEU A 112 14.11 -2.58 -0.48
N LEU A 113 13.84 -3.18 0.67
CA LEU A 113 14.70 -3.06 1.84
C LEU A 113 16.11 -3.62 1.61
N ALA A 114 16.27 -4.67 0.79
CA ALA A 114 17.58 -5.15 0.36
C ALA A 114 18.46 -4.09 -0.31
N SER A 115 17.84 -3.07 -0.90
CA SER A 115 18.52 -1.98 -1.59
C SER A 115 18.56 -0.71 -0.74
N PHE A 116 17.46 -0.37 -0.07
CA PHE A 116 17.28 0.90 0.64
C PHE A 116 17.72 0.85 2.11
N TYR A 117 17.73 -0.33 2.76
CA TYR A 117 18.27 -0.50 4.10
C TYR A 117 19.76 -0.83 4.04
N CYS A 118 20.58 0.21 4.09
CA CYS A 118 22.04 0.12 4.12
C CYS A 118 22.58 0.57 5.49
N PRO A 119 22.48 -0.25 6.54
CA PRO A 119 22.90 0.16 7.88
C PRO A 119 24.40 0.37 7.97
N THR A 120 24.79 1.32 8.81
CA THR A 120 26.20 1.61 9.17
C THR A 120 26.37 1.53 10.68
N GLN A 121 27.61 1.58 11.18
CA GLN A 121 27.85 1.64 12.63
C GLN A 121 27.20 2.86 13.28
N GLN A 122 27.13 3.99 12.56
CA GLN A 122 26.53 5.23 13.04
C GLN A 122 25.00 5.21 12.89
N ARG A 123 24.49 4.49 11.87
CA ARG A 123 23.06 4.46 11.51
C ARG A 123 22.56 3.02 11.40
N PRO A 124 22.47 2.27 12.50
CA PRO A 124 22.04 0.89 12.44
C PRO A 124 20.51 0.75 12.44
N LEU A 125 19.77 1.76 12.92
CA LEU A 125 18.36 1.60 13.25
C LEU A 125 17.48 1.56 11.99
N LEU A 126 16.46 0.72 12.06
CA LEU A 126 15.32 0.73 11.16
C LEU A 126 14.11 1.22 11.96
N MET A 127 13.47 2.31 11.53
CA MET A 127 12.32 2.90 12.22
C MET A 127 10.99 2.48 11.57
N CYS A 128 9.98 2.16 12.38
CA CYS A 128 8.59 1.94 11.94
C CYS A 128 7.59 2.43 12.98
N GLU A 129 6.30 2.36 12.68
CA GLU A 129 5.23 2.56 13.66
C GLU A 129 5.11 1.36 14.61
N ALA A 130 4.79 1.62 15.87
CA ALA A 130 4.32 0.57 16.77
C ALA A 130 3.04 -0.04 16.21
N LYS A 131 2.88 -1.36 16.37
CA LYS A 131 1.75 -2.12 15.81
C LYS A 131 1.63 -1.96 14.28
N ALA A 132 2.77 -1.87 13.59
CA ALA A 132 2.84 -2.11 12.15
C ALA A 132 2.15 -3.44 11.78
N PHE A 133 1.72 -3.57 10.53
CA PHE A 133 1.11 -4.82 10.09
C PHE A 133 2.10 -5.99 10.30
N PRO A 134 1.63 -7.18 10.77
CA PRO A 134 2.56 -8.21 11.24
C PRO A 134 3.58 -8.64 10.19
N SER A 135 3.19 -8.70 8.91
CA SER A 135 4.11 -9.13 7.86
C SER A 135 5.23 -8.12 7.59
N ASP A 136 4.93 -6.83 7.67
CA ASP A 136 5.86 -5.72 7.55
C ASP A 136 6.88 -5.82 8.67
N ARG A 137 6.41 -5.92 9.92
CA ARG A 137 7.28 -6.07 11.10
C ARG A 137 8.21 -7.28 10.97
N TYR A 138 7.71 -8.41 10.47
CA TYR A 138 8.56 -9.58 10.20
C TYR A 138 9.55 -9.36 9.07
N ALA A 139 9.18 -8.62 8.03
CA ALA A 139 10.12 -8.23 6.97
C ALA A 139 11.25 -7.36 7.51
N LEU A 140 10.92 -6.35 8.33
CA LEU A 140 11.90 -5.49 9.00
C LEU A 140 12.85 -6.29 9.89
N MET A 141 12.31 -7.18 10.73
CA MET A 141 13.11 -8.08 11.56
C MET A 141 14.01 -9.01 10.73
N GLY A 142 13.49 -9.53 9.61
CA GLY A 142 14.26 -10.37 8.69
C GLY A 142 15.42 -9.61 8.05
N GLN A 143 15.23 -8.33 7.72
CA GLN A 143 16.30 -7.46 7.21
C GLN A 143 17.37 -7.20 8.26
N LEU A 144 16.99 -6.88 9.50
CA LEU A 144 17.96 -6.75 10.61
C LEU A 144 18.81 -8.02 10.74
N GLN A 145 18.16 -9.18 10.77
CA GLN A 145 18.86 -10.47 10.88
C GLN A 145 19.79 -10.73 9.69
N TRP A 146 19.37 -10.42 8.46
CA TRP A 146 20.19 -10.58 7.26
C TRP A 146 21.46 -9.72 7.31
N HIS A 147 21.36 -8.52 7.90
CA HIS A 147 22.50 -7.62 8.14
C HIS A 147 23.29 -7.95 9.43
N GLY A 148 22.97 -9.04 10.13
CA GLY A 148 23.66 -9.46 11.36
C GLY A 148 23.35 -8.57 12.58
N LEU A 149 22.25 -7.83 12.53
CA LEU A 149 21.76 -6.96 13.60
C LEU A 149 20.67 -7.67 14.41
N ASP A 150 20.59 -7.34 15.69
CA ASP A 150 19.57 -7.89 16.58
C ASP A 150 18.30 -7.03 16.60
N ALA A 151 17.22 -7.58 17.15
CA ALA A 151 15.90 -6.95 17.16
C ALA A 151 15.85 -5.60 17.92
N SER A 152 16.83 -5.28 18.78
CA SER A 152 16.92 -3.96 19.43
C SER A 152 17.17 -2.81 18.45
N GLN A 153 17.60 -3.12 17.22
CA GLN A 153 17.80 -2.13 16.17
C GLN A 153 16.50 -1.76 15.43
N LEU A 154 15.38 -2.40 15.77
CA LEU A 154 14.05 -1.98 15.33
C LEU A 154 13.53 -0.91 16.29
N LEU A 155 13.42 0.33 15.79
CA LEU A 155 12.84 1.44 16.54
C LEU A 155 11.35 1.56 16.22
N GLU A 156 10.51 1.04 17.11
CA GLU A 156 9.05 1.15 17.01
C GLU A 156 8.58 2.46 17.67
N VAL A 157 8.00 3.38 16.90
CA VAL A 157 7.48 4.66 17.41
C VAL A 157 6.09 4.47 17.98
N HIS A 158 5.89 4.84 19.24
CA HIS A 158 4.62 4.72 19.95
C HIS A 158 3.91 6.07 20.04
N GLY A 159 2.58 6.05 20.06
CA GLY A 159 1.77 7.21 20.40
C GLY A 159 1.22 7.15 21.83
N ASP A 160 0.76 8.29 22.34
CA ASP A 160 0.27 8.44 23.73
C ASP A 160 -1.20 7.99 23.91
N GLY A 161 -1.89 7.65 22.82
CA GLY A 161 -3.30 7.24 22.84
C GLY A 161 -3.51 5.83 23.41
N HIS A 162 -4.76 5.48 23.69
CA HIS A 162 -5.14 4.15 24.19
C HIS A 162 -4.67 3.00 23.28
N GLU A 163 -4.70 3.22 21.96
CA GLU A 163 -4.24 2.23 20.99
C GLU A 163 -2.71 2.18 20.86
N GLY A 164 -1.96 3.11 21.47
CA GLY A 164 -0.50 3.18 21.39
C GLY A 164 0.07 3.43 19.99
N LEU A 165 -0.79 3.76 19.02
CA LEU A 165 -0.42 4.05 17.65
C LEU A 165 0.07 5.50 17.53
N PRO A 166 1.20 5.74 16.84
CA PRO A 166 1.75 7.07 16.70
C PRO A 166 0.90 7.92 15.76
N THR A 167 0.82 9.22 16.05
CA THR A 167 0.37 10.23 15.09
C THR A 167 1.51 10.58 14.12
N THR A 168 1.20 11.28 13.01
CA THR A 168 2.23 11.90 12.15
C THR A 168 3.24 12.70 12.98
N ASP A 169 2.77 13.50 13.94
CA ASP A 169 3.62 14.34 14.79
C ASP A 169 4.55 13.50 15.66
N ASN A 170 4.08 12.36 16.20
CA ASN A 170 4.94 11.44 16.95
C ASN A 170 6.05 10.85 16.07
N ILE A 171 5.76 10.50 14.82
CA ILE A 171 6.77 10.02 13.86
C ILE A 171 7.81 11.10 13.58
N ILE A 172 7.37 12.32 13.28
CA ILE A 172 8.27 13.46 13.01
C ILE A 172 9.14 13.77 14.23
N GLN A 173 8.57 13.79 15.43
CA GLN A 173 9.33 13.98 16.66
C GLN A 173 10.39 12.89 16.86
N ALA A 174 10.05 11.61 16.62
CA ALA A 174 11.01 10.52 16.72
C ALA A 174 12.16 10.65 15.69
N ILE A 175 11.86 11.12 14.48
CA ILE A 175 12.87 11.45 13.47
C ILE A 175 13.79 12.59 13.95
N GLU A 176 13.23 13.63 14.56
CA GLU A 176 14.01 14.76 15.06
C GLU A 176 14.97 14.36 16.17
N GLU A 177 14.50 13.54 17.11
CA GLU A 177 15.23 13.11 18.31
C GLU A 177 16.26 12.01 18.03
N GLN A 178 15.94 11.05 17.15
CA GLN A 178 16.73 9.82 16.98
C GLN A 178 17.27 9.63 15.55
N GLY A 179 16.92 10.51 14.61
CA GLY A 179 17.21 10.34 13.19
C GLY A 179 18.69 10.28 12.82
N GLU A 180 19.60 10.75 13.68
CA GLU A 180 21.04 10.59 13.46
C GLU A 180 21.48 9.12 13.45
N GLN A 181 20.73 8.23 14.10
CA GLN A 181 21.01 6.79 14.20
C GLN A 181 20.18 5.91 13.26
N VAL A 182 19.26 6.50 12.49
CA VAL A 182 18.28 5.77 11.68
C VAL A 182 18.77 5.70 10.24
N ALA A 183 18.93 4.51 9.67
CA ALA A 183 19.27 4.35 8.25
C ALA A 183 18.02 4.54 7.37
N THR A 184 16.94 3.86 7.73
CA THR A 184 15.73 3.77 6.92
C THR A 184 14.50 3.83 7.82
N LEU A 185 13.48 4.55 7.35
CA LEU A 185 12.15 4.57 7.92
C LEU A 185 11.20 3.81 6.99
N MET A 186 10.46 2.85 7.52
CA MET A 186 9.43 2.13 6.79
C MET A 186 8.17 2.02 7.64
N ILE A 187 7.06 2.55 7.13
CA ILE A 187 5.79 2.71 7.86
C ILE A 187 4.60 2.47 6.93
N GLY A 188 3.44 2.03 7.43
CA GLY A 188 2.23 2.02 6.61
C GLY A 188 1.78 3.44 6.24
N GLY A 189 1.36 3.69 4.99
CA GLY A 189 0.76 4.97 4.59
C GLY A 189 -0.63 5.18 5.21
N VAL A 190 -1.37 4.07 5.39
CA VAL A 190 -2.63 4.02 6.15
C VAL A 190 -2.54 2.86 7.13
N ASN A 191 -2.72 3.13 8.42
CA ASN A 191 -2.65 2.08 9.43
C ASN A 191 -3.86 1.12 9.32
N TYR A 192 -3.58 -0.19 9.20
CA TYR A 192 -4.61 -1.20 8.95
C TYR A 192 -5.65 -1.34 10.07
N LEU A 193 -5.29 -1.01 11.32
CA LEU A 193 -6.15 -1.20 12.48
C LEU A 193 -7.09 0.00 12.70
N THR A 194 -6.58 1.23 12.56
CA THR A 194 -7.35 2.45 12.85
C THR A 194 -7.84 3.19 11.62
N GLY A 195 -7.28 2.89 10.43
CA GLY A 195 -7.52 3.68 9.21
C GLY A 195 -6.88 5.07 9.25
N GLN A 196 -5.97 5.34 10.19
CA GLN A 196 -5.23 6.59 10.24
C GLN A 196 -4.37 6.73 8.98
N VAL A 197 -4.56 7.82 8.25
CA VAL A 197 -3.73 8.21 7.12
C VAL A 197 -2.59 9.07 7.65
N TYR A 198 -1.34 8.67 7.43
CA TYR A 198 -0.17 9.46 7.80
C TYR A 198 0.11 10.53 6.74
N ASP A 199 0.65 11.67 7.17
CA ASP A 199 1.14 12.69 6.25
C ASP A 199 2.49 12.24 5.66
N MET A 200 2.40 11.45 4.59
CA MET A 200 3.56 10.87 3.92
C MET A 200 4.53 11.95 3.41
N GLN A 201 4.02 13.10 2.98
CA GLN A 201 4.86 14.21 2.51
C GLN A 201 5.66 14.82 3.67
N ALA A 202 5.00 15.13 4.79
CA ALA A 202 5.67 15.72 5.95
C ALA A 202 6.70 14.75 6.56
N ILE A 203 6.35 13.46 6.68
CA ILE A 203 7.29 12.43 7.16
C ILE A 203 8.50 12.31 6.25
N THR A 204 8.29 12.31 4.92
CA THR A 204 9.38 12.24 3.94
C THR A 204 10.32 13.42 4.08
N GLN A 205 9.79 14.64 4.16
CA GLN A 205 10.58 15.85 4.33
C GLN A 205 11.40 15.83 5.63
N ALA A 206 10.80 15.42 6.75
CA ALA A 206 11.48 15.31 8.03
C ALA A 206 12.60 14.25 7.99
N ALA A 207 12.33 13.09 7.41
CA ALA A 207 13.29 12.00 7.25
C ALA A 207 14.50 12.43 6.40
N HIS A 208 14.22 13.04 5.24
CA HIS A 208 15.25 13.53 4.32
C HIS A 208 16.12 14.63 4.93
N ALA A 209 15.55 15.52 5.76
CA ALA A 209 16.32 16.54 6.49
C ALA A 209 17.36 15.93 7.46
N LYS A 210 17.17 14.68 7.88
CA LYS A 210 18.12 13.89 8.66
C LYS A 210 18.94 12.92 7.81
N GLY A 211 18.73 12.86 6.50
CA GLY A 211 19.38 11.91 5.59
C GLY A 211 18.88 10.47 5.72
N ILE A 212 17.66 10.26 6.23
CA ILE A 212 17.00 8.95 6.34
C ILE A 212 16.29 8.66 5.03
N LEU A 213 16.43 7.44 4.49
CA LEU A 213 15.60 6.99 3.36
C LEU A 213 14.25 6.51 3.88
N VAL A 214 13.17 6.87 3.20
CA VAL A 214 11.80 6.58 3.64
C VAL A 214 11.05 5.74 2.62
N GLY A 215 10.30 4.76 3.12
CA GLY A 215 9.29 4.09 2.31
C GLY A 215 8.01 3.80 3.04
N PHE A 216 6.96 3.57 2.26
CA PHE A 216 5.61 3.39 2.76
C PHE A 216 4.97 2.10 2.28
N ASP A 217 4.43 1.28 3.17
CA ASP A 217 3.50 0.23 2.74
C ASP A 217 2.14 0.85 2.41
N LEU A 218 1.71 0.68 1.15
CA LEU A 218 0.48 1.28 0.62
C LEU A 218 -0.68 0.28 0.47
N ALA A 219 -0.66 -0.87 1.15
CA ALA A 219 -1.72 -1.87 1.07
C ALA A 219 -3.13 -1.32 1.34
N HIS A 220 -3.25 -0.41 2.32
CA HIS A 220 -4.49 0.31 2.64
C HIS A 220 -4.54 1.73 2.04
N GLY A 221 -3.49 2.15 1.34
CA GLY A 221 -3.36 3.47 0.72
C GLY A 221 -3.79 3.50 -0.74
N ILE A 222 -3.23 2.64 -1.59
CA ILE A 222 -3.48 2.66 -3.04
C ILE A 222 -4.96 2.40 -3.37
N GLY A 223 -5.55 3.27 -4.20
CA GLY A 223 -6.96 3.18 -4.56
C GLY A 223 -7.93 3.63 -3.46
N ASN A 224 -7.43 4.15 -2.34
CA ASN A 224 -8.21 4.65 -1.21
C ASN A 224 -7.84 6.10 -0.86
N ALA A 225 -6.59 6.32 -0.44
CA ALA A 225 -6.06 7.65 -0.17
C ALA A 225 -5.58 8.32 -1.46
N SER A 226 -5.57 9.66 -1.49
CA SER A 226 -4.90 10.39 -2.56
C SER A 226 -3.39 10.30 -2.37
N LEU A 227 -2.67 9.88 -3.40
CA LEU A 227 -1.23 9.64 -3.36
C LEU A 227 -0.52 10.51 -4.40
N ASN A 228 0.67 11.00 -4.06
CA ASN A 228 1.54 11.74 -4.98
C ASN A 228 3.02 11.47 -4.69
N LEU A 229 3.40 10.18 -4.74
CA LEU A 229 4.71 9.70 -4.29
C LEU A 229 5.89 10.42 -4.96
N HIS A 230 5.78 10.72 -6.26
CA HIS A 230 6.85 11.40 -6.99
C HIS A 230 7.10 12.81 -6.47
N GLU A 231 6.04 13.62 -6.38
CA GLU A 231 6.15 15.02 -5.92
C GLU A 231 6.48 15.12 -4.43
N TRP A 232 6.09 14.11 -3.64
CA TRP A 232 6.46 14.02 -2.24
C TRP A 232 7.91 13.59 -2.00
N GLY A 233 8.57 13.06 -3.04
CA GLY A 233 9.96 12.60 -2.95
C GLY A 233 10.11 11.31 -2.16
N VAL A 234 9.10 10.44 -2.14
CA VAL A 234 9.19 9.14 -1.45
C VAL A 234 10.27 8.26 -2.11
N ASP A 235 11.13 7.61 -1.32
CA ASP A 235 12.24 6.82 -1.87
C ASP A 235 11.77 5.44 -2.39
N PHE A 236 10.81 4.81 -1.70
CA PHE A 236 10.17 3.56 -2.14
C PHE A 236 8.77 3.35 -1.54
N ALA A 237 7.95 2.52 -2.17
CA ALA A 237 6.64 2.11 -1.66
C ALA A 237 6.21 0.74 -2.21
#